data_AF-A0A9W7BL95-F1
#
_entry.id   AF-A0A9W7BL95-F1
#
_cell.length_a   1.000
_cell.length_b   1.000
_cell.length_c   1.000
_cell.angle_alpha   90.00
_cell.angle_beta   90.00
_cell.angle_gamma   90.00
#
_symmetry.space_group_name_H-M   'P 1'
#
loop_
_entity.id
_entity.type
_entity.pdbx_description
1 polymer ?
#
loop_
_entity_poly.entity_id
_entity_poly.type
_entity_poly.pdbx_seq_one_letter_code
_entity_poly.pdbx_strand_id
1 'polypeptide(L)'
;MSSFAEKTGDCGAPSTTPAVSTVRPRIVRTYEEHMKYIKKLTPNSWQILPGFVPGMRVPGIFYVNERLEQLMLSELQQSCDGTGIGGFIPACSQIANVAALPGIVKSSIAMPDVHSGYGFSIGNVAAFDMNDKDAIVSPGGVGFDINCGVRLLRTNLFEKDIEGVKENLAQSLFDHIPVGVGSKGVIPTSPSDLDSALELGMDWSLREGYAWAEDKEHVEEYGRMLQADPRKVSKRAKKRGLPQLGTLGAGNHYCEIQIVDEVHDQKAANRMGIGARGQVVVMIHSGSRGLGHQVATDSLVEMERAMARDGIVVNDRQLACAKIHSTEGQNYLAAMSAAANFAWVNRSAMTFLARYETL
;
A
#
# COMPACT_ATOMS: atom_id res chain seq x y z
N MET A 1 32.35 -48.40 23.93
CA MET A 1 32.04 -49.62 23.15
C MET A 1 30.54 -49.84 23.31
N SER A 2 29.63 -49.75 22.36
CA SER A 2 29.61 -49.89 20.89
C SER A 2 28.32 -49.21 20.38
N SER A 3 28.42 -48.20 19.51
CA SER A 3 27.98 -48.20 18.10
C SER A 3 26.49 -48.45 17.82
N PHE A 4 25.77 -47.38 17.44
CA PHE A 4 24.75 -47.44 16.40
C PHE A 4 25.00 -46.24 15.47
N ALA A 5 25.46 -46.55 14.26
CA ALA A 5 25.68 -45.62 13.17
C ALA A 5 24.64 -45.92 12.09
N GLU A 6 23.71 -45.01 11.87
CA GLU A 6 22.85 -45.01 10.69
C GLU A 6 23.44 -44.08 9.63
N LYS A 7 23.60 -44.67 8.45
CA LYS A 7 24.14 -44.03 7.23
C LYS A 7 23.16 -42.98 6.73
N THR A 8 23.56 -41.72 6.73
CA THR A 8 22.92 -40.68 5.91
C THR A 8 23.57 -40.71 4.53
N GLY A 9 22.72 -40.89 3.52
CA GLY A 9 23.09 -40.90 2.12
C GLY A 9 23.57 -39.53 1.66
N ASP A 10 24.67 -39.59 0.90
CA ASP A 10 25.28 -38.53 0.11
C ASP A 10 24.24 -37.87 -0.81
N CYS A 11 23.85 -36.64 -0.48
CA CYS A 11 23.12 -35.75 -1.38
C CYS A 11 24.11 -34.65 -1.80
N GLY A 12 24.52 -34.72 -3.07
CA GLY A 12 25.56 -33.88 -3.65
C GLY A 12 25.43 -32.40 -3.32
N ALA A 13 26.58 -31.79 -3.03
CA ALA A 13 26.72 -30.37 -2.79
C ALA A 13 26.14 -29.56 -3.97
N PRO A 14 25.31 -28.53 -3.72
CA PRO A 14 24.91 -27.62 -4.76
C PRO A 14 26.12 -26.84 -5.27
N SER A 15 26.26 -26.79 -6.60
CA SER A 15 27.29 -26.05 -7.32
C SER A 15 27.37 -24.60 -6.82
N THR A 16 28.53 -24.22 -6.31
CA THR A 16 28.88 -22.87 -5.86
C THR A 16 29.14 -21.96 -7.05
N THR A 17 28.09 -21.55 -7.76
CA THR A 17 28.15 -20.29 -8.50
C THR A 17 28.09 -19.17 -7.47
N PRO A 18 29.06 -18.23 -7.40
CA PRO A 18 28.98 -17.14 -6.46
C PRO A 18 27.70 -16.33 -6.75
N ALA A 19 26.81 -16.23 -5.78
CA ALA A 19 25.60 -15.43 -5.91
C ALA A 19 26.03 -13.99 -6.23
N VAL A 20 25.70 -13.53 -7.44
CA VAL A 20 25.91 -12.13 -7.82
C VAL A 20 25.06 -11.29 -6.87
N SER A 21 25.70 -10.42 -6.10
CA SER A 21 24.99 -9.53 -5.18
C SER A 21 24.01 -8.67 -5.98
N THR A 22 22.72 -8.79 -5.68
CA THR A 22 21.67 -7.95 -6.26
C THR A 22 21.57 -6.58 -5.60
N VAL A 23 22.37 -6.33 -4.57
CA VAL A 23 22.42 -5.07 -3.83
C VAL A 23 23.77 -4.38 -4.05
N ARG A 24 23.74 -3.09 -4.41
CA ARG A 24 24.95 -2.27 -4.53
C ARG A 24 25.56 -1.95 -3.16
N PRO A 25 26.89 -1.78 -3.07
CA PRO A 25 27.52 -1.27 -1.87
C PRO A 25 26.94 0.11 -1.48
N ARG A 26 26.66 0.30 -0.19
CA ARG A 26 26.15 1.57 0.33
C ARG A 26 27.23 2.65 0.19
N ILE A 27 26.85 3.81 -0.35
CA ILE A 27 27.69 5.01 -0.30
C ILE A 27 27.63 5.60 1.11
N VAL A 28 28.80 5.95 1.66
CA VAL A 28 28.91 6.72 2.90
C VAL A 28 29.33 8.14 2.53
N ARG A 29 28.53 9.13 2.93
CA ARG A 29 28.76 10.57 2.70
C ARG A 29 28.34 11.35 3.94
N THR A 30 28.97 12.50 4.16
CA THR A 30 28.51 13.45 5.19
C THR A 30 27.20 14.11 4.77
N TYR A 31 26.52 14.75 5.73
CA TYR A 31 25.31 15.51 5.45
C TYR A 31 25.57 16.62 4.41
N GLU A 32 26.66 17.37 4.54
CA GLU A 32 27.03 18.44 3.61
C GLU A 32 27.31 17.92 2.21
N GLU A 33 27.90 16.72 2.09
CA GLU A 33 28.11 16.06 0.80
C GLU A 33 26.81 15.64 0.14
N HIS A 34 25.84 15.14 0.91
CA HIS A 34 24.50 14.85 0.40
C HIS A 34 23.75 16.12 -0.03
N MET A 35 23.86 17.20 0.74
CA MET A 35 23.17 18.46 0.44
C MET A 35 23.63 19.10 -0.87
N LYS A 36 24.85 18.79 -1.37
CA LYS A 36 25.29 19.21 -2.71
C LYS A 36 24.40 18.66 -3.84
N TYR A 37 23.66 17.59 -3.59
CA TYR A 37 22.74 16.96 -4.54
C TYR A 37 21.28 17.30 -4.27
N ILE A 38 20.96 18.13 -3.27
CA ILE A 38 19.58 18.54 -2.95
C ILE A 38 19.43 20.04 -3.25
N LYS A 39 18.50 20.37 -4.16
CA LYS A 39 18.25 21.75 -4.61
C LYS A 39 16.80 22.16 -4.34
N LYS A 40 16.59 23.28 -3.66
CA LYS A 40 15.27 23.91 -3.54
C LYS A 40 14.85 24.48 -4.90
N LEU A 41 13.67 24.11 -5.38
CA LEU A 41 13.12 24.58 -6.66
C LEU A 41 12.11 25.71 -6.46
N THR A 42 11.21 25.55 -5.50
CA THR A 42 10.17 26.52 -5.13
C THR A 42 10.06 26.57 -3.60
N PRO A 43 9.24 27.46 -3.01
CA PRO A 43 9.01 27.44 -1.57
C PRO A 43 8.52 26.10 -1.02
N ASN A 44 7.87 25.28 -1.85
CA ASN A 44 7.23 24.02 -1.44
C ASN A 44 7.79 22.78 -2.17
N SER A 45 8.90 22.88 -2.88
CA SER A 45 9.42 21.74 -3.66
C SER A 45 10.93 21.73 -3.77
N TRP A 46 11.48 20.52 -3.69
CA TRP A 46 12.91 20.24 -3.71
C TRP A 46 13.22 19.15 -4.74
N GLN A 47 14.44 19.17 -5.27
CA GLN A 47 14.93 18.20 -6.25
C GLN A 47 16.18 17.50 -5.72
N ILE A 48 16.19 16.17 -5.83
CA ILE A 48 17.34 15.31 -5.58
C ILE A 48 17.99 15.02 -6.94
N LEU A 49 19.22 15.49 -7.13
CA LEU A 49 19.96 15.40 -8.38
C LEU A 49 20.56 14.00 -8.59
N PRO A 50 20.66 13.52 -9.84
CA PRO A 50 21.40 12.31 -10.17
C PRO A 50 22.80 12.32 -9.56
N GLY A 51 23.19 11.19 -8.95
CA GLY A 51 24.44 11.06 -8.19
C GLY A 51 24.26 11.10 -6.67
N PHE A 52 23.07 11.45 -6.16
CA PHE A 52 22.73 11.30 -4.74
C PHE A 52 22.90 9.84 -4.27
N VAL A 53 22.51 8.87 -5.09
CA VAL A 53 22.84 7.43 -4.95
C VAL A 53 23.33 6.87 -6.28
N PRO A 54 24.03 5.72 -6.31
CA PRO A 54 24.46 5.11 -7.56
C PRO A 54 23.28 4.74 -8.46
N GLY A 55 23.46 4.90 -9.77
CA GLY A 55 22.53 4.37 -10.77
C GLY A 55 21.22 5.15 -10.92
N MET A 56 21.07 6.34 -10.32
CA MET A 56 19.93 7.21 -10.59
C MET A 56 19.78 7.45 -12.09
N ARG A 57 18.58 7.19 -12.60
CA ARG A 57 18.20 7.35 -14.02
C ARG A 57 17.44 8.64 -14.27
N VAL A 58 16.71 9.09 -13.25
CA VAL A 58 15.90 10.30 -13.23
C VAL A 58 16.19 11.08 -11.94
N PRO A 59 15.85 12.38 -11.83
CA PRO A 59 15.88 13.07 -10.55
C PRO A 59 14.80 12.57 -9.59
N GLY A 60 15.01 12.80 -8.29
CA GLY A 60 13.96 12.75 -7.28
C GLY A 60 13.33 14.13 -7.08
N ILE A 61 12.05 14.19 -6.71
CA ILE A 61 11.35 15.42 -6.33
C ILE A 61 10.58 15.13 -5.05
N PHE A 62 10.62 16.04 -4.08
CA PHE A 62 9.72 15.99 -2.92
C PHE A 62 9.09 17.35 -2.65
N TYR A 63 7.83 17.33 -2.24
CA TYR A 63 7.05 18.54 -1.96
C TYR A 63 6.89 18.72 -0.47
N VAL A 64 7.48 19.78 0.10
CA VAL A 64 7.37 20.09 1.53
C VAL A 64 7.44 21.59 1.70
N ASN A 65 6.66 22.13 2.63
CA ASN A 65 6.76 23.52 3.05
C ASN A 65 7.90 23.70 4.07
N GLU A 66 8.11 24.93 4.55
CA GLU A 66 9.16 25.26 5.53
C GLU A 66 9.08 24.46 6.83
N ARG A 67 7.88 24.05 7.28
CA ARG A 67 7.74 23.25 8.50
C ARG A 67 8.14 21.80 8.27
N LEU A 68 7.72 21.23 7.14
CA LEU A 68 7.96 19.83 6.80
C LEU A 68 9.38 19.59 6.27
N GLU A 69 10.02 20.59 5.65
CA GLU A 69 11.40 20.45 5.16
C GLU A 69 12.40 20.20 6.29
N GLN A 70 12.14 20.76 7.48
CA GLN A 70 12.97 20.52 8.66
C GLN A 70 12.95 19.04 9.08
N LEU A 71 11.76 18.42 9.06
CA LEU A 71 11.61 16.99 9.38
C LEU A 71 12.36 16.13 8.35
N MET A 72 12.18 16.43 7.06
CA MET A 72 12.84 15.69 5.97
C MET A 72 14.37 15.76 6.02
N LEU A 73 14.93 16.96 6.22
CA LEU A 73 16.37 17.15 6.21
C LEU A 73 17.04 16.69 7.51
N SER A 74 16.34 16.81 8.65
CA SER A 74 16.85 16.32 9.94
C SER A 74 16.96 14.78 9.97
N GLU A 75 16.04 14.06 9.34
CA GLU A 75 16.12 12.60 9.21
C GLU A 75 17.39 12.19 8.43
N LEU A 76 17.69 12.90 7.33
CA LEU A 76 18.90 12.68 6.55
C LEU A 76 20.17 12.96 7.37
N GLN A 77 20.19 14.08 8.10
CA GLN A 77 21.32 14.46 8.96
C GLN A 77 21.57 13.41 10.06
N GLN A 78 20.53 12.99 10.77
CA GLN A 78 20.63 11.97 11.82
C GLN A 78 21.17 10.64 11.28
N SER A 79 20.78 10.25 10.06
CA SER A 79 21.31 9.04 9.42
C SER A 79 22.80 9.15 9.08
N CYS A 80 23.26 10.31 8.61
CA CYS A 80 24.68 10.59 8.37
C CYS A 80 25.49 10.55 9.67
N ASP A 81 24.94 11.08 10.76
CA ASP A 81 25.61 11.15 12.07
C ASP A 81 25.58 9.81 12.83
N GLY A 82 24.89 8.79 12.30
CA GLY A 82 24.70 7.51 12.98
C GLY A 82 23.78 7.58 14.21
N THR A 83 23.01 8.66 14.34
CA THR A 83 22.07 8.91 15.44
C THR A 83 20.61 8.65 15.07
N GLY A 84 20.36 8.24 13.82
CA GLY A 84 19.04 7.89 13.32
C GLY A 84 18.36 6.81 14.18
N ILE A 85 17.07 7.02 14.44
CA ILE A 85 16.22 6.10 15.20
C ILE A 85 15.38 5.30 14.21
N GLY A 86 15.43 3.97 14.27
CA GLY A 86 14.63 3.07 13.44
C GLY A 86 15.45 2.20 12.49
N GLY A 87 14.76 1.28 11.81
CA GLY A 87 15.38 0.30 10.90
C GLY A 87 15.41 0.70 9.42
N PHE A 88 14.93 1.89 9.07
CA PHE A 88 14.80 2.35 7.68
C PHE A 88 15.83 3.44 7.36
N ILE A 89 16.22 3.51 6.09
CA ILE A 89 17.04 4.63 5.57
C ILE A 89 16.15 5.87 5.37
N PRO A 90 16.72 7.09 5.40
CA PRO A 90 15.94 8.32 5.25
C PRO A 90 15.10 8.35 3.98
N ALA A 91 13.93 8.99 4.05
CA ALA A 91 13.01 9.10 2.92
C ALA A 91 13.66 9.72 1.69
N CYS A 92 14.52 10.73 1.86
CA CYS A 92 15.34 11.30 0.77
C CYS A 92 16.16 10.22 0.02
N SER A 93 16.75 9.28 0.76
CA SER A 93 17.51 8.18 0.18
C SER A 93 16.61 7.17 -0.53
N GLN A 94 15.43 6.90 0.00
CA GLN A 94 14.44 6.01 -0.64
C GLN A 94 13.93 6.58 -1.96
N ILE A 95 13.57 7.87 -1.99
CA ILE A 95 13.18 8.58 -3.23
C ILE A 95 14.28 8.44 -4.28
N ALA A 96 15.54 8.65 -3.88
CA ALA A 96 16.70 8.54 -4.77
C ALA A 96 16.95 7.09 -5.23
N ASN A 97 16.75 6.10 -4.37
CA ASN A 97 16.88 4.69 -4.74
C ASN A 97 15.78 4.26 -5.73
N VAL A 98 14.55 4.75 -5.56
CA VAL A 98 13.46 4.53 -6.53
C VAL A 98 13.79 5.18 -7.88
N ALA A 99 14.40 6.38 -7.86
CA ALA A 99 14.90 7.04 -9.06
C ALA A 99 16.03 6.27 -9.80
N ALA A 100 16.58 5.22 -9.20
CA ALA A 100 17.55 4.31 -9.84
C ALA A 100 16.92 3.08 -10.53
N LEU A 101 15.61 2.84 -10.33
CA LEU A 101 14.94 1.63 -10.81
C LEU A 101 14.82 1.61 -12.35
N PRO A 102 15.05 0.45 -13.00
CA PRO A 102 14.92 0.31 -14.45
C PRO A 102 13.53 0.70 -14.97
N GLY A 103 13.50 1.41 -16.10
CA GLY A 103 12.27 1.86 -16.78
C GLY A 103 11.48 2.97 -16.08
N ILE A 104 11.97 3.56 -14.98
CA ILE A 104 11.32 4.71 -14.34
C ILE A 104 11.28 5.91 -15.29
N VAL A 105 10.16 6.62 -15.32
CA VAL A 105 9.96 7.79 -16.20
C VAL A 105 9.95 9.10 -15.42
N LYS A 106 10.54 10.13 -16.02
CA LYS A 106 10.58 11.54 -15.57
C LYS A 106 11.24 11.80 -14.21
N SER A 107 10.68 11.29 -13.11
CA SER A 107 11.14 11.53 -11.73
C SER A 107 10.56 10.51 -10.74
N SER A 108 11.26 10.28 -9.63
CA SER A 108 10.66 9.70 -8.41
C SER A 108 10.09 10.83 -7.56
N ILE A 109 8.79 10.82 -7.24
CA ILE A 109 8.10 11.96 -6.64
C ILE A 109 7.60 11.60 -5.25
N ALA A 110 7.84 12.42 -4.24
CA ALA A 110 7.31 12.25 -2.89
C ALA A 110 6.32 13.37 -2.52
N MET A 111 5.18 12.98 -1.96
CA MET A 111 4.12 13.86 -1.49
C MET A 111 4.46 14.50 -0.13
N PRO A 112 3.74 15.53 0.33
CA PRO A 112 4.09 16.26 1.56
C PRO A 112 4.06 15.48 2.87
N ASP A 113 3.38 14.34 2.89
CA ASP A 113 3.31 13.40 4.01
C ASP A 113 4.42 12.32 3.95
N VAL A 114 5.42 12.51 3.09
CA VAL A 114 6.51 11.56 2.88
C VAL A 114 7.25 11.21 4.17
N HIS A 115 7.51 9.93 4.36
CA HIS A 115 8.36 9.41 5.43
C HIS A 115 8.89 8.01 5.07
N SER A 116 9.89 7.56 5.82
CA SER A 116 10.56 6.28 5.58
C SER A 116 9.59 5.09 5.53
N GLY A 117 9.71 4.27 4.47
CA GLY A 117 8.89 3.08 4.20
C GLY A 117 9.72 1.84 3.88
N TYR A 118 9.11 0.81 3.28
CA TYR A 118 9.82 -0.42 2.86
C TYR A 118 10.27 -0.31 1.39
N GLY A 119 11.56 -0.01 1.19
CA GLY A 119 12.16 0.21 -0.13
C GLY A 119 11.77 1.56 -0.73
N PHE A 120 10.48 1.76 -1.01
CA PHE A 120 9.90 3.06 -1.33
C PHE A 120 9.56 3.80 -0.04
N SER A 121 9.66 5.13 -0.04
CA SER A 121 9.10 5.93 1.05
C SER A 121 7.58 5.95 0.95
N ILE A 122 6.88 6.03 2.08
CA ILE A 122 5.45 6.30 2.08
C ILE A 122 5.23 7.69 1.46
N GLY A 123 4.17 7.84 0.67
CA GLY A 123 3.92 9.06 -0.13
C GLY A 123 4.76 9.15 -1.42
N ASN A 124 5.52 8.11 -1.79
CA ASN A 124 6.28 8.09 -3.06
C ASN A 124 5.42 7.59 -4.23
N VAL A 125 5.45 8.32 -5.32
CA VAL A 125 4.88 7.98 -6.62
C VAL A 125 6.01 7.81 -7.63
N ALA A 126 6.01 6.69 -8.34
CA ALA A 126 6.90 6.41 -9.46
C ALA A 126 6.11 5.77 -10.60
N ALA A 127 6.35 6.24 -11.82
CA ALA A 127 5.77 5.66 -13.02
C ALA A 127 6.85 4.94 -13.82
N PHE A 128 6.47 3.83 -14.46
CA PHE A 128 7.35 3.00 -15.27
C PHE A 128 6.75 2.84 -16.67
N ASP A 129 7.58 2.89 -17.71
CA ASP A 129 7.09 2.79 -19.09
C ASP A 129 6.72 1.34 -19.44
N MET A 130 5.44 1.08 -19.70
CA MET A 130 4.96 -0.25 -20.08
C MET A 130 5.56 -0.77 -21.41
N ASN A 131 6.08 0.11 -22.26
CA ASN A 131 6.76 -0.28 -23.50
C ASN A 131 8.25 -0.56 -23.31
N ASP A 132 8.83 -0.14 -22.18
CA ASP A 132 10.21 -0.48 -21.85
C ASP A 132 10.27 -1.92 -21.33
N LYS A 133 10.95 -2.79 -22.06
CA LYS A 133 11.16 -4.19 -21.69
C LYS A 133 11.88 -4.36 -20.35
N ASP A 134 12.62 -3.34 -19.91
CA ASP A 134 13.36 -3.34 -18.66
C ASP A 134 12.58 -2.67 -17.52
N ALA A 135 11.39 -2.11 -17.78
CA ALA A 135 10.52 -1.59 -16.72
C ALA A 135 10.10 -2.67 -15.73
N ILE A 136 10.01 -2.26 -14.47
CA ILE A 136 9.77 -3.17 -13.34
C ILE A 136 8.44 -2.90 -12.65
N VAL A 137 8.00 -3.88 -11.88
CA VAL A 137 6.98 -3.74 -10.85
C VAL A 137 7.57 -4.17 -9.51
N SER A 138 7.28 -3.44 -8.44
CA SER A 138 7.79 -3.70 -7.09
C SER A 138 6.67 -3.67 -6.06
N PRO A 139 6.49 -4.74 -5.25
CA PRO A 139 5.54 -4.74 -4.15
C PRO A 139 5.81 -3.66 -3.11
N GLY A 140 7.08 -3.28 -2.90
CA GLY A 140 7.45 -2.19 -1.99
C GLY A 140 6.90 -0.83 -2.44
N GLY A 141 6.71 -0.62 -3.75
CA GLY A 141 6.13 0.61 -4.29
C GLY A 141 4.60 0.69 -4.21
N VAL A 142 3.94 -0.43 -3.94
CA VAL A 142 2.48 -0.49 -3.70
C VAL A 142 2.18 -0.51 -2.19
N GLY A 143 3.02 -1.21 -1.42
CA GLY A 143 2.84 -1.40 0.01
C GLY A 143 2.21 -2.75 0.36
N PHE A 144 2.33 -3.13 1.63
CA PHE A 144 1.87 -4.44 2.12
C PHE A 144 0.35 -4.49 2.23
N ASP A 145 -0.31 -3.44 2.74
CA ASP A 145 -1.77 -3.39 2.76
C ASP A 145 -2.29 -2.88 1.41
N ILE A 146 -2.27 -3.78 0.41
CA ILE A 146 -2.66 -3.50 -0.96
C ILE A 146 -4.08 -2.93 -0.97
N ASN A 147 -4.28 -1.79 -1.65
CA ASN A 147 -5.54 -1.06 -1.67
C ASN A 147 -6.07 -0.71 -0.26
N CYS A 148 -5.17 -0.41 0.70
CA CYS A 148 -5.55 0.40 1.85
C CYS A 148 -6.05 1.75 1.33
N GLY A 149 -7.25 2.13 1.74
CA GLY A 149 -7.93 3.27 1.15
C GLY A 149 -9.16 3.68 1.92
N VAL A 150 -9.72 4.81 1.49
CA VAL A 150 -10.80 5.48 2.20
C VAL A 150 -12.08 5.42 1.38
N ARG A 151 -13.21 5.25 2.07
CA ARG A 151 -14.54 5.48 1.54
C ARG A 151 -15.25 6.51 2.39
N LEU A 152 -15.89 7.49 1.75
CA LEU A 152 -16.71 8.50 2.42
C LEU A 152 -18.18 8.27 2.06
N LEU A 153 -19.03 8.12 3.07
CA LEU A 153 -20.47 8.00 2.94
C LEU A 153 -21.10 9.33 3.35
N ARG A 154 -21.82 9.96 2.43
CA ARG A 154 -22.64 11.13 2.77
C ARG A 154 -23.97 10.70 3.38
N THR A 155 -24.47 11.50 4.31
CA THR A 155 -25.83 11.36 4.83
C THR A 155 -26.67 12.60 4.49
N ASN A 156 -27.96 12.55 4.79
CA ASN A 156 -28.82 13.75 4.82
C ASN A 156 -28.99 14.30 6.25
N LEU A 157 -28.23 13.77 7.22
CA LEU A 157 -28.24 14.20 8.61
C LEU A 157 -27.30 15.39 8.79
N PHE A 158 -27.63 16.22 9.76
CA PHE A 158 -26.83 17.33 10.25
C PHE A 158 -26.48 17.12 11.73
N GLU A 159 -25.49 17.84 12.23
CA GLU A 159 -25.03 17.73 13.62
C GLU A 159 -26.17 17.78 14.64
N LYS A 160 -27.13 18.69 14.43
CA LYS A 160 -28.34 18.82 15.26
C LYS A 160 -29.20 17.55 15.32
N ASP A 161 -29.17 16.71 14.28
CA ASP A 161 -30.00 15.51 14.17
C ASP A 161 -29.38 14.34 14.95
N ILE A 162 -28.09 14.41 15.24
CA ILE A 162 -27.37 13.41 16.04
C ILE A 162 -27.05 13.90 17.46
N GLU A 163 -27.49 15.11 17.81
CA GLU A 163 -27.27 15.68 19.13
C GLU A 163 -27.99 14.83 20.20
N GLY A 164 -27.24 14.38 21.22
CA GLY A 164 -27.74 13.47 22.25
C GLY A 164 -27.71 11.97 21.92
N VAL A 165 -27.30 11.58 20.71
CA VAL A 165 -27.12 10.16 20.32
C VAL A 165 -25.73 9.85 19.76
N LYS A 166 -24.77 10.78 19.83
CA LYS A 166 -23.42 10.62 19.27
C LYS A 166 -22.71 9.39 19.82
N GLU A 167 -22.74 9.18 21.13
CA GLU A 167 -22.12 8.05 21.81
C GLU A 167 -22.81 6.73 21.43
N ASN A 168 -24.14 6.72 21.33
CA ASN A 168 -24.90 5.53 20.94
C ASN A 168 -24.63 5.14 19.49
N LEU A 169 -24.53 6.10 18.57
CA LEU A 169 -24.16 5.85 17.18
C LEU A 169 -22.74 5.29 17.06
N ALA A 170 -21.79 5.88 17.78
CA ALA A 170 -20.41 5.40 17.79
C ALA A 170 -20.30 3.97 18.37
N GLN A 171 -21.01 3.71 19.48
CA GLN A 171 -21.06 2.37 20.07
C GLN A 171 -21.72 1.36 19.13
N SER A 172 -22.80 1.73 18.46
CA SER A 172 -23.46 0.81 17.53
C SER A 172 -22.60 0.47 16.31
N LEU A 173 -21.89 1.45 15.75
CA LEU A 173 -20.90 1.18 14.70
C LEU A 173 -19.81 0.24 15.18
N PHE A 174 -19.32 0.40 16.41
CA PHE A 174 -18.32 -0.48 17.00
C PHE A 174 -18.83 -1.91 17.20
N ASP A 175 -20.07 -2.07 17.64
CA ASP A 175 -20.68 -3.39 17.89
C ASP A 175 -20.92 -4.17 16.57
N HIS A 176 -21.21 -3.47 15.48
CA HIS A 176 -21.56 -4.08 14.20
C HIS A 176 -20.39 -4.21 13.22
N ILE A 177 -19.39 -3.32 13.27
CA ILE A 177 -18.20 -3.38 12.43
C ILE A 177 -17.06 -4.03 13.24
N PRO A 178 -16.69 -5.29 12.96
CA PRO A 178 -15.67 -5.96 13.74
C PRO A 178 -14.31 -5.26 13.63
N VAL A 179 -13.76 -4.87 14.78
CA VAL A 179 -12.45 -4.23 14.91
C VAL A 179 -11.42 -5.15 15.54
N GLY A 180 -10.14 -4.91 15.29
CA GLY A 180 -9.04 -5.58 15.97
C GLY A 180 -8.37 -6.72 15.21
N VAL A 181 -7.21 -7.15 15.73
CA VAL A 181 -6.39 -8.21 15.14
C VAL A 181 -7.03 -9.57 15.43
N GLY A 182 -7.38 -10.32 14.38
CA GLY A 182 -7.94 -11.67 14.53
C GLY A 182 -9.47 -11.73 14.62
N SER A 183 -10.14 -10.58 14.60
CA SER A 183 -11.60 -10.49 14.51
C SER A 183 -12.12 -11.13 13.23
N LYS A 184 -13.31 -11.72 13.31
CA LYS A 184 -13.96 -12.40 12.19
C LYS A 184 -15.02 -11.50 11.56
N GLY A 185 -15.11 -11.57 10.24
CA GLY A 185 -16.18 -10.96 9.47
C GLY A 185 -17.56 -11.46 9.87
N VAL A 186 -18.55 -10.56 9.85
CA VAL A 186 -19.95 -10.91 10.08
C VAL A 186 -20.59 -11.51 8.81
N ILE A 187 -20.04 -11.20 7.64
CA ILE A 187 -20.52 -11.74 6.36
C ILE A 187 -20.08 -13.21 6.21
N PRO A 188 -21.03 -14.17 6.13
CA PRO A 188 -20.70 -15.57 5.88
C PRO A 188 -19.94 -15.70 4.55
N THR A 189 -18.70 -16.18 4.63
CA THR A 189 -17.84 -16.30 3.45
C THR A 189 -17.23 -17.69 3.43
N SER A 190 -17.60 -18.51 2.46
CA SER A 190 -16.94 -19.79 2.18
C SER A 190 -15.65 -19.57 1.36
N PRO A 191 -14.77 -20.58 1.25
CA PRO A 191 -13.61 -20.48 0.35
C PRO A 191 -13.95 -20.16 -1.11
N SER A 192 -15.08 -20.67 -1.63
CA SER A 192 -15.55 -20.36 -2.99
C SER A 192 -16.07 -18.93 -3.12
N ASP A 193 -16.69 -18.41 -2.06
CA ASP A 193 -17.14 -17.01 -2.02
C ASP A 193 -15.95 -16.06 -2.02
N LEU A 194 -14.90 -16.39 -1.26
CA LEU A 194 -13.67 -15.61 -1.28
C LEU A 194 -13.04 -15.59 -2.68
N ASP A 195 -12.94 -16.74 -3.36
CA ASP A 195 -12.40 -16.77 -4.72
C ASP A 195 -13.25 -15.94 -5.69
N SER A 196 -14.58 -15.99 -5.54
CA SER A 196 -15.49 -15.13 -6.31
C SER A 196 -15.28 -13.65 -5.99
N ALA A 197 -15.13 -13.27 -4.72
CA ALA A 197 -14.90 -11.89 -4.30
C ALA A 197 -13.55 -11.35 -4.81
N LEU A 198 -12.52 -12.19 -4.85
CA LEU A 198 -11.21 -11.84 -5.41
C LEU A 198 -11.27 -11.58 -6.91
N GLU A 199 -12.12 -12.28 -7.66
CA GLU A 199 -12.28 -12.12 -9.11
C GLU A 199 -13.25 -10.98 -9.49
N LEU A 200 -14.35 -10.87 -8.76
CA LEU A 200 -15.48 -10.01 -9.09
C LEU A 200 -15.45 -8.67 -8.36
N GLY A 201 -14.64 -8.51 -7.30
CA GLY A 201 -14.65 -7.28 -6.49
C GLY A 201 -16.08 -6.95 -6.01
N MET A 202 -16.48 -5.68 -6.10
CA MET A 202 -17.83 -5.26 -5.69
C MET A 202 -18.97 -5.87 -6.50
N ASP A 203 -18.73 -6.46 -7.68
CA ASP A 203 -19.77 -7.25 -8.37
C ASP A 203 -20.24 -8.43 -7.53
N TRP A 204 -19.33 -9.03 -6.74
CA TRP A 204 -19.70 -10.06 -5.76
C TRP A 204 -20.58 -9.46 -4.65
N SER A 205 -20.20 -8.32 -4.08
CA SER A 205 -21.00 -7.65 -3.05
C SER A 205 -22.42 -7.33 -3.52
N LEU A 206 -22.59 -6.88 -4.77
CA LEU A 206 -23.91 -6.65 -5.36
C LEU A 206 -24.72 -7.95 -5.47
N ARG A 207 -24.10 -9.00 -6.02
CA ARG A 207 -24.75 -10.30 -6.23
C ARG A 207 -25.26 -10.90 -4.91
N GLU A 208 -24.48 -10.77 -3.83
CA GLU A 208 -24.84 -11.29 -2.51
C GLU A 208 -25.73 -10.32 -1.69
N GLY A 209 -26.04 -9.12 -2.20
CA GLY A 209 -26.92 -8.16 -1.54
C GLY A 209 -26.26 -7.25 -0.48
N TYR A 210 -24.94 -7.16 -0.46
CA TYR A 210 -24.15 -6.33 0.46
C TYR A 210 -23.72 -4.97 -0.13
N ALA A 211 -24.34 -4.57 -1.24
CA ALA A 211 -24.11 -3.27 -1.88
C ALA A 211 -25.34 -2.85 -2.67
N TRP A 212 -25.53 -1.55 -2.85
CA TRP A 212 -26.49 -0.99 -3.81
C TRP A 212 -25.82 -0.80 -5.17
N ALA A 213 -26.59 -0.86 -6.26
CA ALA A 213 -26.06 -0.77 -7.62
C ALA A 213 -25.23 0.52 -7.83
N GLU A 214 -25.69 1.62 -7.25
CA GLU A 214 -25.11 2.96 -7.34
C GLU A 214 -23.79 3.08 -6.56
N ASP A 215 -23.51 2.18 -5.61
CA ASP A 215 -22.28 2.22 -4.81
C ASP A 215 -21.04 2.09 -5.70
N LYS A 216 -21.12 1.25 -6.73
CA LYS A 216 -20.00 1.01 -7.65
C LYS A 216 -19.66 2.23 -8.50
N GLU A 217 -20.63 3.08 -8.80
CA GLU A 217 -20.42 4.28 -9.63
C GLU A 217 -19.54 5.33 -8.92
N HIS A 218 -19.42 5.22 -7.60
CA HIS A 218 -18.70 6.16 -6.73
C HIS A 218 -17.42 5.55 -6.14
N VAL A 219 -16.87 4.52 -6.79
CA VAL A 219 -15.68 3.80 -6.35
C VAL A 219 -14.69 3.73 -7.51
N GLU A 220 -13.43 4.01 -7.23
CA GLU A 220 -12.33 3.81 -8.18
C GLU A 220 -12.37 2.40 -8.78
N GLU A 221 -12.10 2.28 -10.09
CA GLU A 221 -12.21 1.04 -10.87
C GLU A 221 -13.60 0.38 -10.79
N TYR A 222 -14.67 1.13 -10.47
CA TYR A 222 -15.98 0.58 -10.15
C TYR A 222 -15.93 -0.55 -9.09
N GLY A 223 -14.91 -0.52 -8.22
CA GLY A 223 -14.67 -1.53 -7.20
C GLY A 223 -14.18 -2.89 -7.72
N ARG A 224 -13.63 -2.96 -8.94
CA ARG A 224 -13.11 -4.19 -9.53
C ARG A 224 -11.99 -3.96 -10.56
N MET A 225 -10.83 -4.56 -10.32
CA MET A 225 -9.78 -4.74 -11.33
C MET A 225 -10.02 -6.04 -12.11
N LEU A 226 -10.11 -5.94 -13.44
CA LEU A 226 -10.48 -7.04 -14.33
C LEU A 226 -9.39 -8.09 -14.51
N GLN A 227 -8.12 -7.72 -14.33
CA GLN A 227 -6.96 -8.59 -14.44
C GLN A 227 -6.70 -9.44 -13.19
N ALA A 228 -7.57 -9.36 -12.18
CA ALA A 228 -7.47 -10.16 -10.98
C ALA A 228 -7.54 -11.66 -11.31
N ASP A 229 -6.60 -12.44 -10.77
CA ASP A 229 -6.60 -13.89 -10.88
C ASP A 229 -6.45 -14.52 -9.49
N PRO A 230 -7.54 -15.05 -8.89
CA PRO A 230 -7.49 -15.71 -7.59
C PRO A 230 -6.54 -16.90 -7.54
N ARG A 231 -6.16 -17.51 -8.67
CA ARG A 231 -5.20 -18.63 -8.72
C ARG A 231 -3.77 -18.16 -8.45
N LYS A 232 -3.49 -16.87 -8.60
CA LYS A 232 -2.20 -16.24 -8.27
C LYS A 232 -2.10 -15.82 -6.81
N VAL A 233 -3.20 -15.86 -6.07
CA VAL A 233 -3.23 -15.62 -4.62
C VAL A 233 -2.95 -16.93 -3.88
N SER A 234 -1.91 -16.93 -3.04
CA SER A 234 -1.48 -18.15 -2.34
C SER A 234 -2.55 -18.67 -1.37
N LYS A 235 -2.54 -19.99 -1.11
CA LYS A 235 -3.39 -20.61 -0.08
C LYS A 235 -3.21 -19.96 1.29
N ARG A 236 -1.97 -19.51 1.60
CA ARG A 236 -1.65 -18.82 2.86
C ARG A 236 -2.33 -17.45 2.91
N ALA A 237 -2.29 -16.68 1.83
CA ALA A 237 -2.97 -15.39 1.75
C ALA A 237 -4.49 -15.54 1.89
N LYS A 238 -5.10 -16.49 1.18
CA LYS A 238 -6.52 -16.81 1.31
C LYS A 238 -6.90 -17.24 2.72
N LYS A 239 -6.11 -18.12 3.35
CA LYS A 239 -6.33 -18.56 4.74
C LYS A 239 -6.31 -17.40 5.74
N ARG A 240 -5.45 -16.39 5.52
CA ARG A 240 -5.40 -15.18 6.35
C ARG A 240 -6.57 -14.23 6.08
N GLY A 241 -6.95 -14.06 4.82
CA GLY A 241 -7.99 -13.13 4.38
C GLY A 241 -9.41 -13.61 4.68
N LEU A 242 -9.69 -14.91 4.50
CA LEU A 242 -11.03 -15.48 4.62
C LEU A 242 -11.76 -15.08 5.92
N PRO A 243 -11.17 -15.22 7.12
CA PRO A 243 -11.86 -14.80 8.33
C PRO A 243 -11.98 -13.28 8.47
N GLN A 244 -11.20 -12.48 7.75
CA GLN A 244 -11.07 -11.03 7.97
C GLN A 244 -11.94 -10.18 7.02
N LEU A 245 -12.69 -10.80 6.10
CA LEU A 245 -13.54 -10.05 5.18
C LEU A 245 -14.67 -9.34 5.93
N GLY A 246 -14.89 -8.06 5.68
CA GLY A 246 -15.85 -7.24 6.41
C GLY A 246 -15.37 -6.82 7.81
N THR A 247 -14.05 -6.68 8.01
CA THR A 247 -13.47 -6.21 9.27
C THR A 247 -12.62 -4.97 9.04
N LEU A 248 -12.59 -4.10 10.04
CA LEU A 248 -11.86 -2.83 9.96
C LEU A 248 -10.34 -3.07 10.03
N GLY A 249 -9.92 -3.79 11.06
CA GLY A 249 -8.52 -4.06 11.33
C GLY A 249 -7.91 -3.31 12.50
N ALA A 250 -6.63 -2.97 12.34
CA ALA A 250 -5.79 -2.30 13.34
C ALA A 250 -4.82 -1.36 12.62
N GLY A 251 -3.97 -0.64 13.35
CA GLY A 251 -3.08 0.38 12.80
C GLY A 251 -3.84 1.70 12.61
N ASN A 252 -3.69 2.31 11.45
CA ASN A 252 -4.36 3.58 11.09
C ASN A 252 -5.78 3.39 10.52
N HIS A 253 -6.37 2.20 10.66
CA HIS A 253 -7.72 1.90 10.17
C HIS A 253 -8.78 2.34 11.17
N TYR A 254 -9.83 3.02 10.68
CA TYR A 254 -10.89 3.61 11.49
C TYR A 254 -12.23 3.65 10.73
N CYS A 255 -13.32 3.71 11.49
CA CYS A 255 -14.64 4.09 10.99
C CYS A 255 -15.09 5.29 11.85
N GLU A 256 -15.25 6.45 11.24
CA GLU A 256 -15.50 7.71 11.95
C GLU A 256 -16.79 8.37 11.45
N ILE A 257 -17.59 8.86 12.38
CA ILE A 257 -18.68 9.81 12.10
C ILE A 257 -18.07 11.21 12.19
N GLN A 258 -18.14 11.97 11.11
CA GLN A 258 -17.52 13.29 10.98
C GLN A 258 -18.56 14.35 10.62
N ILE A 259 -18.26 15.60 10.96
CA ILE A 259 -19.07 16.77 10.62
C ILE A 259 -18.31 17.63 9.62
N VAL A 260 -18.97 18.02 8.53
CA VAL A 260 -18.44 19.02 7.59
C VAL A 260 -18.41 20.38 8.30
N ASP A 261 -17.28 20.79 8.85
CA ASP A 261 -17.16 22.08 9.56
C ASP A 261 -16.89 23.26 8.61
N GLU A 262 -16.07 23.06 7.57
CA GLU A 262 -15.71 24.10 6.61
C GLU A 262 -15.82 23.63 5.15
N VAL A 263 -16.19 24.55 4.26
CA VAL A 263 -16.28 24.31 2.81
C VAL A 263 -15.40 25.35 2.08
N HIS A 264 -14.31 24.89 1.48
CA HIS A 264 -13.36 25.76 0.78
C HIS A 264 -13.71 25.97 -0.71
N ASP A 265 -14.33 24.98 -1.36
CA ASP A 265 -14.86 25.11 -2.72
C ASP A 265 -16.31 24.63 -2.75
N GLN A 266 -17.23 25.61 -2.77
CA GLN A 266 -18.66 25.34 -2.74
C GLN A 266 -19.15 24.55 -3.97
N LYS A 267 -18.57 24.80 -5.15
CA LYS A 267 -19.02 24.15 -6.39
C LYS A 267 -18.62 22.68 -6.38
N ALA A 268 -17.39 22.37 -5.96
CA ALA A 268 -16.92 21.00 -5.83
C ALA A 268 -17.70 20.26 -4.73
N ALA A 269 -17.88 20.88 -3.56
CA ALA A 269 -18.60 20.28 -2.44
C ALA A 269 -20.07 19.96 -2.78
N ASN A 270 -20.75 20.86 -3.50
CA ASN A 270 -22.11 20.60 -3.99
C ASN A 270 -22.19 19.41 -4.94
N ARG A 271 -21.19 19.24 -5.84
CA ARG A 271 -21.12 18.07 -6.74
C ARG A 271 -20.89 16.76 -6.00
N MET A 272 -20.15 16.80 -4.89
CA MET A 272 -19.93 15.64 -4.02
C MET A 272 -21.10 15.40 -3.04
N GLY A 273 -22.08 16.29 -2.97
CA GLY A 273 -23.22 16.19 -2.05
C GLY A 273 -22.85 16.44 -0.57
N ILE A 274 -21.75 17.16 -0.32
CA ILE A 274 -21.23 17.55 1.00
C ILE A 274 -21.12 19.07 1.17
N GLY A 275 -21.97 19.82 0.47
CA GLY A 275 -21.89 21.28 0.36
C GLY A 275 -22.39 22.07 1.57
N ALA A 276 -22.92 21.41 2.60
CA ALA A 276 -23.54 22.10 3.72
C ALA A 276 -22.73 21.90 5.00
N ARG A 277 -22.38 23.02 5.66
CA ARG A 277 -21.76 22.99 6.98
C ARG A 277 -22.69 22.31 7.99
N GLY A 278 -22.12 21.52 8.88
CA GLY A 278 -22.83 20.71 9.86
C GLY A 278 -23.32 19.37 9.31
N GLN A 279 -23.13 19.06 8.02
CA GLN A 279 -23.56 17.78 7.47
C GLN A 279 -22.76 16.61 8.05
N VAL A 280 -23.45 15.54 8.42
CA VAL A 280 -22.85 14.32 8.95
C VAL A 280 -22.40 13.42 7.80
N VAL A 281 -21.18 12.90 7.91
CA VAL A 281 -20.61 11.92 6.98
C VAL A 281 -19.97 10.77 7.77
N VAL A 282 -19.81 9.62 7.12
CA VAL A 282 -19.10 8.47 7.70
C VAL A 282 -17.89 8.15 6.84
N MET A 283 -16.71 8.14 7.44
CA MET A 283 -15.45 7.80 6.78
C MET A 283 -14.97 6.42 7.22
N ILE A 284 -14.73 5.54 6.25
CA ILE A 284 -14.22 4.17 6.46
C ILE A 284 -12.83 4.08 5.86
N HIS A 285 -11.82 3.85 6.69
CA HIS A 285 -10.44 3.64 6.28
C HIS A 285 -10.02 2.20 6.59
N SER A 286 -9.80 1.41 5.53
CA SER A 286 -9.34 0.02 5.64
C SER A 286 -8.78 -0.48 4.31
N GLY A 287 -8.20 -1.68 4.32
CA GLY A 287 -7.52 -2.27 3.17
C GLY A 287 -7.82 -3.74 2.96
N SER A 288 -6.85 -4.44 2.37
CA SER A 288 -6.92 -5.86 2.01
C SER A 288 -6.54 -6.79 3.17
N ARG A 289 -6.31 -6.23 4.35
CA ARG A 289 -6.09 -6.97 5.60
C ARG A 289 -4.89 -7.91 5.47
N GLY A 290 -4.93 -9.06 6.16
CA GLY A 290 -3.88 -10.06 6.09
C GLY A 290 -3.68 -10.69 4.71
N LEU A 291 -4.65 -10.56 3.79
CA LEU A 291 -4.56 -11.11 2.45
C LEU A 291 -3.53 -10.36 1.60
N GLY A 292 -3.69 -9.04 1.44
CA GLY A 292 -2.74 -8.25 0.64
C GLY A 292 -1.35 -8.23 1.24
N HIS A 293 -1.24 -8.17 2.57
CA HIS A 293 0.06 -8.28 3.24
C HIS A 293 0.78 -9.57 2.85
N GLN A 294 0.05 -10.69 2.81
CA GLN A 294 0.64 -11.97 2.42
C GLN A 294 0.96 -12.01 0.92
N VAL A 295 0.12 -11.44 0.05
CA VAL A 295 0.40 -11.31 -1.40
C VAL A 295 1.70 -10.53 -1.64
N ALA A 296 1.89 -9.39 -0.96
CA ALA A 296 3.13 -8.63 -1.04
C ALA A 296 4.34 -9.44 -0.54
N THR A 297 4.19 -10.10 0.62
CA THR A 297 5.26 -10.95 1.21
C THR A 297 5.67 -12.09 0.27
N ASP A 298 4.70 -12.81 -0.30
CA ASP A 298 4.95 -13.93 -1.19
C ASP A 298 5.65 -13.46 -2.48
N SER A 299 5.25 -12.29 -3.00
CA SER A 299 5.81 -11.72 -4.23
C SER A 299 7.24 -11.22 -4.04
N LEU A 300 7.59 -10.63 -2.89
CA LEU A 300 8.96 -10.21 -2.59
C LEU A 300 9.95 -11.38 -2.70
N VAL A 301 9.58 -12.57 -2.18
CA VAL A 301 10.43 -13.76 -2.23
C VAL A 301 10.68 -14.24 -3.67
N GLU A 302 9.63 -14.27 -4.49
CA GLU A 302 9.76 -14.65 -5.90
C GLU A 302 10.56 -13.61 -6.71
N MET A 303 10.37 -12.32 -6.40
CA MET A 303 11.06 -11.24 -7.09
C MET A 303 12.54 -11.14 -6.73
N GLU A 304 12.95 -11.46 -5.50
CA GLU A 304 14.38 -11.57 -5.16
C GLU A 304 15.11 -12.59 -6.05
N ARG A 305 14.45 -13.72 -6.37
CA ARG A 305 14.99 -14.73 -7.30
C ARG A 305 14.99 -14.22 -8.73
N ALA A 306 13.93 -13.54 -9.17
CA ALA A 306 13.83 -12.95 -10.50
C ALA A 306 14.92 -11.91 -10.74
N MET A 307 15.24 -11.05 -9.75
CA MET A 307 16.31 -10.07 -9.86
C MET A 307 17.68 -10.72 -10.08
N ALA A 308 17.99 -11.79 -9.34
CA ALA A 308 19.25 -12.50 -9.49
C ALA A 308 19.37 -13.14 -10.88
N ARG A 309 18.28 -13.73 -11.38
CA ARG A 309 18.21 -14.30 -12.74
C ARG A 309 18.35 -13.24 -13.83
N ASP A 310 17.67 -12.10 -13.67
CA ASP A 310 17.54 -11.07 -14.70
C ASP A 310 18.63 -9.98 -14.61
N GLY A 311 19.56 -10.10 -13.66
CA GLY A 311 20.67 -9.17 -13.47
C GLY A 311 20.24 -7.79 -12.95
N ILE A 312 19.11 -7.70 -12.24
CA ILE A 312 18.60 -6.45 -11.69
C ILE A 312 19.34 -6.14 -10.39
N VAL A 313 20.10 -5.04 -10.39
CA VAL A 313 20.88 -4.59 -9.24
C VAL A 313 20.31 -3.29 -8.68
N VAL A 314 19.89 -3.32 -7.41
CA VAL A 314 19.25 -2.22 -6.69
C VAL A 314 20.13 -1.68 -5.57
N ASN A 315 19.80 -0.51 -5.02
CA ASN A 315 20.53 0.10 -3.91
C ASN A 315 20.07 -0.38 -2.53
N ASP A 316 18.89 -0.99 -2.46
CA ASP A 316 18.30 -1.51 -1.23
C ASP A 316 17.56 -2.82 -1.54
N ARG A 317 17.79 -3.86 -0.74
CA ARG A 317 17.11 -5.15 -0.89
C ARG A 317 15.58 -5.02 -0.81
N GLN A 318 15.08 -4.04 -0.07
CA GLN A 318 13.65 -3.77 0.05
C GLN A 318 13.00 -3.30 -1.27
N LEU A 319 13.81 -2.95 -2.28
CA LEU A 319 13.35 -2.64 -3.65
C LEU A 319 13.23 -3.89 -4.53
N ALA A 320 12.93 -5.04 -3.92
CA ALA A 320 12.72 -6.26 -4.68
C ALA A 320 11.65 -6.06 -5.76
N CYS A 321 11.96 -6.46 -6.99
CA CYS A 321 11.14 -6.18 -8.16
C CYS A 321 11.34 -7.23 -9.25
N ALA A 322 10.43 -7.29 -10.21
CA ALA A 322 10.58 -8.07 -11.43
C ALA A 322 10.20 -7.20 -12.63
N LYS A 323 10.69 -7.59 -13.82
CA LYS A 323 10.25 -6.94 -15.06
C LYS A 323 8.74 -7.08 -15.20
N ILE A 324 8.05 -6.02 -15.61
CA ILE A 324 6.57 -6.00 -15.67
C ILE A 324 6.04 -7.17 -16.49
N HIS A 325 6.66 -7.45 -17.63
CA HIS A 325 6.25 -8.51 -18.56
C HIS A 325 6.80 -9.90 -18.23
N SER A 326 7.55 -10.06 -17.13
CA SER A 326 7.99 -11.39 -16.68
C SER A 326 6.83 -12.17 -16.05
N THR A 327 7.02 -13.48 -15.92
CA THR A 327 6.06 -14.35 -15.21
C THR A 327 5.81 -13.86 -13.78
N GLU A 328 6.85 -13.46 -13.04
CA GLU A 328 6.73 -12.95 -11.67
C GLU A 328 6.02 -11.59 -11.63
N GLY A 329 6.33 -10.68 -12.55
CA GLY A 329 5.68 -9.38 -12.66
C GLY A 329 4.18 -9.51 -12.94
N GLN A 330 3.81 -10.31 -13.94
CA GLN A 330 2.41 -10.55 -14.29
C GLN A 330 1.65 -11.32 -13.20
N ASN A 331 2.28 -12.32 -12.57
CA ASN A 331 1.66 -13.03 -11.44
C ASN A 331 1.38 -12.08 -10.27
N TYR A 332 2.32 -11.18 -9.94
CA TYR A 332 2.12 -10.18 -8.89
C TYR A 332 1.00 -9.22 -9.26
N LEU A 333 0.97 -8.66 -10.47
CA LEU A 333 -0.09 -7.73 -10.88
C LEU A 333 -1.49 -8.36 -10.81
N ALA A 334 -1.63 -9.63 -11.21
CA ALA A 334 -2.88 -10.37 -11.07
C ALA A 334 -3.26 -10.62 -9.60
N ALA A 335 -2.29 -11.03 -8.76
CA ALA A 335 -2.54 -11.27 -7.34
C ALA A 335 -2.82 -9.97 -6.55
N MET A 336 -2.14 -8.89 -6.89
CA MET A 336 -2.35 -7.54 -6.37
C MET A 336 -3.74 -7.04 -6.73
N SER A 337 -4.17 -7.24 -7.98
CA SER A 337 -5.51 -6.88 -8.43
C SER A 337 -6.59 -7.67 -7.69
N ALA A 338 -6.36 -8.95 -7.42
CA ALA A 338 -7.24 -9.75 -6.58
C ALA A 338 -7.27 -9.25 -5.12
N ALA A 339 -6.12 -8.86 -4.54
CA ALA A 339 -6.09 -8.25 -3.22
C ALA A 339 -6.79 -6.88 -3.18
N ALA A 340 -6.70 -6.09 -4.25
CA ALA A 340 -7.44 -4.84 -4.40
C ALA A 340 -8.95 -5.08 -4.43
N ASN A 341 -9.41 -6.08 -5.19
CA ASN A 341 -10.80 -6.54 -5.20
C ASN A 341 -11.29 -6.93 -3.80
N PHE A 342 -10.50 -7.68 -3.04
CA PHE A 342 -10.81 -7.99 -1.65
C PHE A 342 -11.00 -6.73 -0.79
N ALA A 343 -10.13 -5.72 -0.93
CA ALA A 343 -10.23 -4.49 -0.15
C ALA A 343 -11.50 -3.68 -0.48
N TRP A 344 -11.91 -3.61 -1.75
CA TRP A 344 -13.18 -2.96 -2.11
C TRP A 344 -14.39 -3.72 -1.56
N VAL A 345 -14.39 -5.06 -1.64
CA VAL A 345 -15.43 -5.88 -1.01
C VAL A 345 -15.45 -5.66 0.50
N ASN A 346 -14.29 -5.58 1.14
CA ASN A 346 -14.17 -5.32 2.57
C ASN A 346 -14.79 -3.96 2.95
N ARG A 347 -14.47 -2.88 2.25
CA ARG A 347 -15.09 -1.56 2.47
C ARG A 347 -16.58 -1.53 2.13
N SER A 348 -17.02 -2.32 1.15
CA SER A 348 -18.43 -2.47 0.82
C SER A 348 -19.22 -3.18 1.91
N ALA A 349 -18.66 -4.25 2.47
CA ALA A 349 -19.22 -4.94 3.63
C ALA A 349 -19.40 -3.97 4.82
N MET A 350 -18.38 -3.16 5.12
CA MET A 350 -18.48 -2.16 6.19
C MET A 350 -19.46 -1.03 5.85
N THR A 351 -19.62 -0.68 4.57
CA THR A 351 -20.66 0.27 4.13
C THR A 351 -22.06 -0.29 4.42
N PHE A 352 -22.29 -1.56 4.11
CA PHE A 352 -23.55 -2.25 4.39
C PHE A 352 -23.84 -2.26 5.90
N LEU A 353 -22.85 -2.63 6.72
CA LEU A 353 -22.97 -2.65 8.18
C LEU A 353 -23.24 -1.25 8.76
N ALA A 354 -22.55 -0.21 8.26
CA ALA A 354 -22.79 1.17 8.70
C ALA A 354 -24.20 1.67 8.34
N ARG A 355 -24.77 1.20 7.22
CA ARG A 355 -26.13 1.56 6.77
C ARG A 355 -27.24 0.90 7.57
N TYR A 356 -27.04 -0.36 7.97
CA TYR A 356 -28.03 -1.10 8.76
C TYR A 356 -28.38 -0.37 10.07
N GLU A 357 -27.48 0.48 10.56
CA GLU A 357 -27.65 1.31 11.76
C GLU A 357 -28.21 2.72 11.51
N THR A 358 -28.21 3.20 10.26
CA THR A 358 -28.66 4.57 9.92
C THR A 358 -30.09 4.65 9.38
N LEU A 359 -30.77 3.51 9.26
CA LEU A 359 -32.21 3.37 8.95
C LEU A 359 -32.93 2.83 10.17
#